data_AF-A0A7K1TI96-F1
#
_entry.id   AF-A0A7K1TI96-F1
#
_cell.length_a   1.000
_cell.length_b   1.000
_cell.length_c   1.000
_cell.angle_alpha   90.00
_cell.angle_beta   90.00
_cell.angle_gamma   90.00
#
_symmetry.space_group_name_H-M   'P 1'
#
loop_
_entity.id
_entity.type
_entity.pdbx_description
1 polymer ?
#
loop_
_entity_poly.entity_id
_entity_poly.type
_entity_poly.pdbx_seq_one_letter_code
_entity_poly.pdbx_strand_id
1 'polypeptide(L)'
;MYTLTIDLTKEQVEMLHANGDKIVLAKPSTAGQTPDVAWLAFNGLPKNVVSWEENYGVYASTSAITNGATLDQLSASPMPATIATVYELDAAGIINGPTKLPGQPGAFGLHNLYENVAPGTPMTVGLFQNATIGAQQVTGNAVSAAPVMQGQTAEMTPYTHVYIWTQAQIVGNSVVTVISGNRTELQFGGDTTDLTVTYDSSTATFNVVSSHSPAAIHHLSERTSHAQKA
;
A
#
# COMPACT_ATOMS: atom_id res chain seq x y z
N MET A 1 -5.58 3.08 -11.89
CA MET A 1 -5.86 1.81 -11.19
C MET A 1 -4.69 0.88 -11.45
N TYR A 2 -4.28 0.12 -10.45
CA TYR A 2 -3.22 -0.88 -10.55
C TYR A 2 -3.77 -2.28 -10.32
N THR A 3 -3.19 -3.27 -10.99
CA THR A 3 -3.57 -4.68 -10.85
C THR A 3 -2.32 -5.55 -10.69
N LEU A 4 -2.35 -6.42 -9.70
CA LEU A 4 -1.38 -7.49 -9.50
C LEU A 4 -2.08 -8.84 -9.63
N THR A 5 -1.67 -9.63 -10.62
CA THR A 5 -2.05 -11.05 -10.72
C THR A 5 -0.94 -11.91 -10.14
N ILE A 6 -1.31 -12.82 -9.24
CA ILE A 6 -0.40 -13.81 -8.64
C ILE A 6 -0.91 -15.19 -9.00
N ASP A 7 -0.14 -15.89 -9.84
CA ASP A 7 -0.43 -17.26 -10.25
C ASP A 7 0.40 -18.23 -9.41
N LEU A 8 -0.28 -19.20 -8.82
CA LEU A 8 0.30 -20.28 -8.02
C LEU A 8 -0.12 -21.63 -8.62
N THR A 9 0.79 -22.61 -8.59
CA THR A 9 0.39 -24.00 -8.87
C THR A 9 -0.44 -24.56 -7.71
N LYS A 10 -1.14 -25.67 -7.97
CA LYS A 10 -1.92 -26.36 -6.95
C LYS A 10 -1.03 -26.80 -5.78
N GLU A 11 0.15 -27.34 -6.09
CA GLU A 11 1.13 -27.83 -5.12
C GLU A 11 1.66 -26.68 -4.25
N GLN A 12 1.84 -25.49 -4.83
CA GLN A 12 2.25 -24.29 -4.10
C GLN A 12 1.17 -23.81 -3.13
N VAL A 13 -0.09 -23.82 -3.56
CA VAL A 13 -1.22 -23.47 -2.69
C VAL A 13 -1.30 -24.43 -1.50
N GLU A 14 -1.24 -25.74 -1.75
CA GLU A 14 -1.26 -26.76 -0.69
C GLU A 14 -0.10 -26.61 0.29
N MET A 15 1.12 -26.35 -0.22
CA MET A 15 2.31 -26.13 0.59
C MET A 15 2.18 -24.89 1.50
N LEU A 16 1.76 -23.75 0.94
CA LEU A 16 1.59 -22.52 1.71
C LEU A 16 0.51 -22.69 2.80
N HIS A 17 -0.61 -23.34 2.47
CA HIS A 17 -1.69 -23.57 3.44
C HIS A 17 -1.25 -24.52 4.56
N ALA A 18 -0.49 -25.58 4.24
CA ALA A 18 0.03 -26.50 5.23
C ALA A 18 0.97 -25.83 6.25
N ASN A 19 1.73 -24.83 5.80
CA ASN A 19 2.62 -24.04 6.66
C ASN A 19 1.92 -22.87 7.37
N GLY A 20 0.66 -22.58 7.02
CA GLY A 20 -0.04 -21.38 7.47
C GLY A 20 0.55 -20.08 6.90
N ASP A 21 1.31 -20.18 5.80
CA ASP A 21 1.89 -19.05 5.10
C ASP A 21 0.82 -18.28 4.32
N LYS A 22 0.94 -16.95 4.35
CA LYS A 22 0.13 -16.03 3.57
C LYS A 22 0.97 -15.32 2.54
N ILE A 23 0.34 -14.90 1.45
CA ILE A 23 0.91 -13.89 0.56
C ILE A 23 0.77 -12.55 1.26
N VAL A 24 1.86 -11.81 1.36
CA VAL A 24 1.90 -10.49 1.99
C VAL A 24 2.26 -9.44 0.95
N LEU A 25 1.50 -8.36 0.92
CA LEU A 25 1.84 -7.14 0.17
C LEU A 25 2.12 -6.01 1.15
N ALA A 26 3.16 -5.24 0.89
CA ALA A 26 3.50 -4.05 1.67
C ALA A 26 4.09 -2.95 0.80
N LYS A 27 4.00 -1.71 1.28
CA LYS A 27 4.59 -0.54 0.63
C LYS A 27 5.54 0.14 1.63
N PRO A 28 6.79 0.43 1.26
CA PRO A 28 7.66 1.20 2.14
C PRO A 28 7.30 2.69 2.07
N SER A 29 7.73 3.45 3.07
CA SER A 29 7.61 4.91 3.10
C SER A 29 8.64 5.61 2.19
N THR A 30 9.66 4.90 1.70
CA THR A 30 10.72 5.41 0.82
C THR A 30 11.35 4.27 0.01
N ALA A 31 11.89 4.60 -1.18
CA ALA A 31 12.61 3.67 -2.04
C ALA A 31 13.74 2.94 -1.31
N GLY A 32 13.84 1.61 -1.53
CA GLY A 32 14.89 0.77 -0.96
C GLY A 32 14.81 0.52 0.55
N GLN A 33 13.79 1.05 1.24
CA GLN A 33 13.55 0.75 2.65
C GLN A 33 12.73 -0.52 2.82
N THR A 34 12.92 -1.17 3.97
CA THR A 34 12.05 -2.27 4.38
C THR A 34 10.68 -1.70 4.77
N PRO A 35 9.57 -2.26 4.25
CA PRO A 35 8.24 -1.88 4.71
C PRO A 35 8.10 -2.13 6.21
N ASP A 36 7.39 -1.23 6.87
CA ASP A 36 7.08 -1.25 8.31
C ASP A 36 5.68 -1.81 8.60
N VAL A 37 4.85 -2.01 7.57
CA VAL A 37 3.47 -2.51 7.67
C VAL A 37 3.18 -3.55 6.59
N ALA A 38 2.59 -4.67 6.99
CA ALA A 38 1.90 -5.58 6.06
C ALA A 38 0.56 -4.95 5.68
N TRP A 39 0.52 -4.35 4.50
CA TRP A 39 -0.70 -3.74 3.98
C TRP A 39 -1.80 -4.79 3.78
N LEU A 40 -1.51 -5.86 3.05
CA LEU A 40 -2.43 -6.97 2.81
C LEU A 40 -1.75 -8.28 3.19
N ALA A 41 -2.50 -9.20 3.78
CA ALA A 41 -2.07 -10.59 3.96
C ALA A 41 -3.26 -11.52 3.75
N PHE A 42 -3.12 -12.50 2.85
CA PHE A 42 -4.21 -13.40 2.47
C PHE A 42 -3.69 -14.79 2.10
N ASN A 43 -4.56 -15.79 2.22
CA ASN A 43 -4.25 -17.16 1.81
C ASN A 43 -4.18 -17.23 0.29
N GLY A 44 -3.14 -17.87 -0.24
CA GLY A 44 -2.99 -18.03 -1.69
C GLY A 44 -4.06 -18.93 -2.30
N LEU A 45 -4.63 -18.50 -3.43
CA LEU A 45 -5.39 -19.33 -4.36
C LEU A 45 -4.56 -19.60 -5.62
N PRO A 46 -4.96 -20.54 -6.50
CA PRO A 46 -4.24 -20.79 -7.75
C PRO A 46 -4.10 -19.53 -8.62
N LYS A 47 -5.08 -18.63 -8.54
CA LYS A 47 -5.02 -17.30 -9.13
C LYS A 47 -5.57 -16.27 -8.16
N ASN A 48 -4.76 -15.25 -7.85
CA ASN A 48 -5.15 -14.14 -7.00
C ASN A 48 -5.04 -12.87 -7.83
N VAL A 49 -6.04 -12.01 -7.75
CA VAL A 49 -6.03 -10.70 -8.41
C VAL A 49 -6.20 -9.66 -7.33
N VAL A 50 -5.20 -8.80 -7.17
CA VAL A 50 -5.25 -7.66 -6.25
C VAL A 50 -5.34 -6.39 -7.07
N SER A 51 -6.26 -5.50 -6.76
CA SER A 51 -6.37 -4.20 -7.41
C SER A 51 -6.54 -3.06 -6.42
N TRP A 52 -5.99 -1.89 -6.77
CA TRP A 52 -6.09 -0.68 -5.95
C TRP A 52 -5.95 0.59 -6.79
N GLU A 53 -6.24 1.72 -6.17
CA GLU A 53 -5.97 3.06 -6.70
C GLU A 53 -4.93 3.74 -5.82
N GLU A 54 -4.10 4.63 -6.39
CA GLU A 54 -3.13 5.45 -5.62
C GLU A 54 -3.82 6.62 -4.90
N ASN A 55 -4.95 6.32 -4.28
CA ASN A 55 -5.69 7.17 -3.38
C ASN A 55 -5.36 6.75 -1.95
N TYR A 56 -4.87 7.71 -1.15
CA TYR A 56 -4.46 7.48 0.22
C TYR A 56 -5.34 8.30 1.16
N GLY A 57 -5.52 7.81 2.38
CA GLY A 57 -5.95 8.63 3.50
C GLY A 57 -4.88 8.62 4.60
N VAL A 58 -5.05 9.50 5.58
CA VAL A 58 -4.17 9.61 6.75
C VAL A 58 -4.88 9.02 7.96
N TYR A 59 -4.19 8.20 8.76
CA TYR A 59 -4.74 7.66 9.99
C TYR A 59 -3.87 8.00 11.21
N ALA A 60 -4.48 7.86 12.38
CA ALA A 60 -3.83 7.86 13.68
C ALA A 60 -4.28 6.66 14.50
N SER A 61 -3.39 6.12 15.32
CA SER A 61 -3.59 4.96 16.18
C SER A 61 -2.80 5.10 17.46
N THR A 62 -3.30 4.51 18.55
CA THR A 62 -2.57 4.32 19.81
C THR A 62 -1.79 3.00 19.84
N SER A 63 -1.87 2.20 18.77
CA SER A 63 -1.17 0.91 18.67
C SER A 63 0.34 1.12 18.67
N ALA A 64 1.07 0.28 19.40
CA ALA A 64 2.53 0.35 19.43
C ALA A 64 3.15 -0.20 18.13
N ILE A 65 4.23 0.42 17.68
CA ILE A 65 5.04 -0.08 16.54
C ILE A 65 5.87 -1.26 17.02
N THR A 66 5.25 -2.42 17.10
CA THR A 66 5.84 -3.69 17.52
C THR A 66 5.46 -4.77 16.52
N ASN A 67 6.39 -5.68 16.20
CA ASN A 67 6.15 -6.69 15.17
C ASN A 67 4.88 -7.51 15.44
N GLY A 68 4.00 -7.58 14.44
CA GLY A 68 2.73 -8.28 14.50
C GLY A 68 1.58 -7.51 15.17
N ALA A 69 1.83 -6.31 15.70
CA ALA A 69 0.75 -5.48 16.23
C ALA A 69 -0.20 -5.05 15.12
N THR A 70 -1.49 -5.34 15.27
CA THR A 70 -2.54 -4.79 14.41
C THR A 70 -2.69 -3.30 14.68
N LEU A 71 -2.84 -2.51 13.61
CA LEU A 71 -2.97 -1.06 13.68
C LEU A 71 -4.45 -0.67 13.76
N ASP A 72 -4.98 -0.63 14.97
CA ASP A 72 -6.36 -0.20 15.22
C ASP A 72 -6.45 1.32 15.11
N GLN A 73 -7.09 1.81 14.05
CA GLN A 73 -7.17 3.24 13.78
C GLN A 73 -8.11 3.92 14.78
N LEU A 74 -7.55 4.83 15.57
CA LEU A 74 -8.32 5.74 16.42
C LEU A 74 -9.15 6.70 15.55
N SER A 75 -8.52 7.21 14.48
CA SER A 75 -9.16 8.11 13.54
C SER A 75 -8.52 8.02 12.16
N ALA A 76 -9.28 8.39 11.15
CA ALA A 76 -8.88 8.40 9.75
C ALA A 76 -9.47 9.63 9.04
N SER A 77 -8.73 10.21 8.10
CA SER A 77 -9.26 11.23 7.19
C SER A 77 -10.25 10.60 6.20
N PRO A 78 -11.09 11.40 5.53
CA PRO A 78 -11.72 10.97 4.27
C PRO A 78 -10.67 10.52 3.25
N MET A 79 -11.10 9.69 2.29
CA MET A 79 -10.27 9.23 1.18
C MET A 79 -10.90 9.67 -0.16
N PRO A 80 -10.11 10.24 -1.11
CA PRO A 80 -8.69 10.55 -0.99
C PRO A 80 -8.43 11.78 -0.10
N ALA A 81 -7.35 11.72 0.66
CA ALA A 81 -6.75 12.89 1.28
C ALA A 81 -5.99 13.71 0.22
N THR A 82 -5.92 15.02 0.42
CA THR A 82 -5.13 15.95 -0.40
C THR A 82 -3.64 15.85 -0.06
N ILE A 83 -2.81 15.53 -1.04
CA ILE A 83 -1.34 15.54 -0.93
C ILE A 83 -0.80 16.98 -0.81
N ALA A 84 0.43 17.14 -0.31
CA ALA A 84 1.05 18.44 -0.05
C ALA A 84 0.27 19.32 0.93
N THR A 85 -0.42 18.68 1.88
CA THR A 85 -1.14 19.35 2.98
C THR A 85 -0.85 18.69 4.31
N VAL A 86 -1.10 19.43 5.40
CA VAL A 86 -0.97 18.94 6.78
C VAL A 86 -2.36 18.83 7.40
N TYR A 87 -2.70 17.64 7.90
CA TYR A 87 -3.87 17.38 8.74
C TYR A 87 -3.52 17.57 10.21
N GLU A 88 -4.52 17.70 11.06
CA GLU A 88 -4.36 17.82 12.51
C GLU A 88 -5.16 16.73 13.21
N LEU A 89 -4.51 15.97 14.09
CA LEU A 89 -5.19 15.11 15.05
C LEU A 89 -5.44 15.94 16.31
N ASP A 90 -6.69 16.28 16.58
CA ASP A 90 -7.05 17.13 17.73
C ASP A 90 -7.02 16.37 19.07
N ALA A 91 -7.23 17.10 20.16
CA ALA A 91 -7.28 16.53 21.52
C ALA A 91 -8.43 15.51 21.72
N ALA A 92 -9.50 15.60 20.92
CA ALA A 92 -10.60 14.63 20.93
C ALA A 92 -10.27 13.36 20.13
N GLY A 93 -9.13 13.32 19.44
CA GLY A 93 -8.70 12.21 18.62
C GLY A 93 -9.32 12.21 17.23
N ILE A 94 -9.79 13.36 16.74
CA ILE A 94 -10.38 13.50 15.41
C ILE A 94 -9.35 14.10 14.46
N ILE A 95 -9.23 13.52 13.26
CA ILE A 95 -8.41 14.08 12.19
C ILE A 95 -9.21 15.16 11.44
N ASN A 96 -8.73 16.40 11.52
CA ASN A 96 -9.25 17.57 10.83
C ASN A 96 -8.27 18.06 9.76
N GLY A 97 -8.78 18.87 8.83
CA GLY A 97 -7.94 19.60 7.88
C GLY A 97 -8.44 19.53 6.43
N PRO A 98 -7.61 19.98 5.48
CA PRO A 98 -6.22 20.43 5.68
C PRO A 98 -6.10 21.71 6.54
N THR A 99 -5.01 21.82 7.30
CA THR A 99 -4.68 22.98 8.13
C THR A 99 -4.05 24.11 7.32
N LYS A 100 -3.65 25.21 7.99
CA LYS A 100 -2.87 26.30 7.39
C LYS A 100 -1.35 26.06 7.41
N LEU A 101 -0.88 24.97 8.02
CA LEU A 101 0.54 24.64 8.02
C LEU A 101 0.99 24.28 6.60
N PRO A 102 2.19 24.70 6.17
CA PRO A 102 2.70 24.32 4.86
C PRO A 102 2.94 22.80 4.83
N GLY A 103 2.37 22.13 3.82
CA GLY A 103 2.69 20.74 3.52
C GLY A 103 3.93 20.63 2.63
N GLN A 104 4.58 19.47 2.68
CA GLN A 104 5.68 19.17 1.75
C GLN A 104 5.16 18.66 0.41
N PRO A 105 5.76 19.08 -0.72
CA PRO A 105 5.45 18.51 -2.01
C PRO A 105 5.58 16.98 -2.01
N GLY A 106 4.55 16.29 -2.48
CA GLY A 106 4.56 14.83 -2.59
C GLY A 106 4.35 14.06 -1.28
N ALA A 107 4.10 14.74 -0.15
CA ALA A 107 3.84 14.08 1.12
C ALA A 107 2.51 14.51 1.76
N PHE A 108 2.04 13.69 2.67
CA PHE A 108 0.96 14.00 3.61
C PHE A 108 1.58 14.36 4.96
N GLY A 109 1.11 15.44 5.58
CA GLY A 109 1.48 15.78 6.94
C GLY A 109 0.38 15.42 7.92
N LEU A 110 0.74 14.97 9.12
CA LEU A 110 -0.19 14.91 10.27
C LEU A 110 0.47 15.54 11.50
N HIS A 111 -0.11 16.64 11.97
CA HIS A 111 0.25 17.32 13.20
C HIS A 111 -0.50 16.70 14.37
N ASN A 112 0.22 16.20 15.38
CA ASN A 112 -0.37 15.50 16.51
C ASN A 112 -0.61 16.45 17.69
N LEU A 113 -1.87 16.75 18.01
CA LEU A 113 -2.27 17.45 19.24
C LEU A 113 -2.97 16.54 20.25
N TYR A 114 -3.02 15.23 19.99
CA TYR A 114 -3.69 14.28 20.88
C TYR A 114 -2.95 14.15 22.20
N GLU A 115 -3.68 14.38 23.29
CA GLU A 115 -3.14 14.42 24.65
C GLU A 115 -3.60 13.25 25.54
N ASN A 116 -4.53 12.43 25.05
CA ASN A 116 -5.10 11.31 25.82
C ASN A 116 -4.26 10.03 25.72
N VAL A 117 -2.93 10.18 25.82
CA VAL A 117 -1.95 9.09 25.97
C VAL A 117 -1.03 9.39 27.15
N ALA A 118 -0.38 8.37 27.71
CA ALA A 118 0.57 8.58 28.80
C ALA A 118 1.70 9.53 28.36
N PRO A 119 2.16 10.47 29.22
CA PRO A 119 3.23 11.40 28.86
C PRO A 119 4.47 10.70 28.29
N GLY A 120 4.98 11.23 27.17
CA GLY A 120 6.11 10.64 26.45
C GLY A 120 5.78 9.44 25.56
N THR A 121 4.50 9.07 25.44
CA THR A 121 4.05 8.03 24.49
C THR A 121 3.73 8.67 23.14
N PRO A 122 4.39 8.27 22.04
CA PRO A 122 4.04 8.76 20.72
C PRO A 122 2.72 8.14 20.24
N MET A 123 2.01 8.85 19.36
CA MET A 123 0.98 8.24 18.52
C MET A 123 1.64 7.50 17.35
N THR A 124 0.97 6.47 16.84
CA THR A 124 1.33 5.85 15.56
C THR A 124 0.46 6.44 14.47
N VAL A 125 1.07 6.98 13.43
CA VAL A 125 0.36 7.63 12.33
C VAL A 125 0.88 7.11 11.01
N GLY A 126 0.08 7.19 9.96
CA GLY A 126 0.48 6.62 8.69
C GLY A 126 -0.50 6.93 7.58
N LEU A 127 -0.19 6.37 6.41
CA LEU A 127 -1.13 6.33 5.30
C LEU A 127 -1.93 5.04 5.37
N PHE A 128 -3.18 5.09 4.93
CA PHE A 128 -3.98 3.92 4.64
C PHE A 128 -4.45 3.93 3.19
N GLN A 129 -4.74 2.74 2.67
CA GLN A 129 -5.17 2.56 1.29
C GLN A 129 -6.14 1.38 1.17
N ASN A 130 -7.14 1.56 0.32
CA ASN A 130 -8.09 0.50 -0.02
C ASN A 130 -7.56 -0.38 -1.16
N ALA A 131 -7.92 -1.65 -1.13
CA ALA A 131 -7.67 -2.61 -2.19
C ALA A 131 -8.84 -3.57 -2.35
N THR A 132 -8.79 -4.37 -3.41
CA THR A 132 -9.67 -5.52 -3.62
C THR A 132 -8.80 -6.75 -3.83
N ILE A 133 -9.14 -7.87 -3.18
CA ILE A 133 -8.52 -9.18 -3.40
C ILE A 133 -9.61 -10.10 -3.98
N GLY A 134 -9.53 -10.39 -5.27
CA GLY A 134 -10.61 -11.07 -6.00
C GLY A 134 -11.89 -10.25 -5.98
N ALA A 135 -12.91 -10.72 -5.23
CA ALA A 135 -14.16 -10.00 -5.02
C ALA A 135 -14.27 -9.34 -3.63
N GLN A 136 -13.29 -9.57 -2.74
CA GLN A 136 -13.31 -9.04 -1.39
C GLN A 136 -12.69 -7.65 -1.35
N GLN A 137 -13.47 -6.66 -0.90
CA GLN A 137 -12.95 -5.32 -0.63
C GLN A 137 -12.21 -5.31 0.71
N VAL A 138 -11.04 -4.69 0.73
CA VAL A 138 -10.24 -4.41 1.93
C VAL A 138 -10.10 -2.90 2.06
N THR A 139 -10.74 -2.33 3.07
CA THR A 139 -10.82 -0.88 3.26
C THR A 139 -10.04 -0.44 4.49
N GLY A 140 -9.33 0.67 4.39
CA GLY A 140 -8.71 1.33 5.54
C GLY A 140 -7.43 0.68 6.04
N ASN A 141 -6.86 -0.33 5.34
CA ASN A 141 -5.61 -0.93 5.81
C ASN A 141 -4.46 0.08 5.73
N ALA A 142 -3.69 0.19 6.81
CA ALA A 142 -2.46 0.95 6.86
C ALA A 142 -1.47 0.40 5.83
N VAL A 143 -0.73 1.32 5.19
CA VAL A 143 0.40 1.01 4.30
C VAL A 143 1.73 1.47 4.88
N SER A 144 1.71 2.34 5.90
CA SER A 144 2.89 2.85 6.61
C SER A 144 2.59 3.11 8.08
N ALA A 145 3.62 3.20 8.91
CA ALA A 145 3.50 3.53 10.33
C ALA A 145 4.73 4.30 10.85
N ALA A 146 4.51 5.51 11.36
CA ALA A 146 5.53 6.35 11.95
C ALA A 146 5.11 6.81 13.35
N PRO A 147 6.04 6.84 14.34
CA PRO A 147 5.75 7.41 15.63
C PRO A 147 5.78 8.94 15.56
N VAL A 148 4.84 9.62 16.21
CA VAL A 148 4.81 11.09 16.31
C VAL A 148 4.48 11.53 17.72
N MET A 149 5.35 12.34 18.32
CA MET A 149 5.09 12.91 19.64
C MET A 149 4.03 14.01 19.57
N GLN A 150 3.38 14.29 20.70
CA GLN A 150 2.50 15.44 20.82
C GLN A 150 3.25 16.74 20.47
N GLY A 151 2.60 17.60 19.69
CA GLY A 151 3.15 18.85 19.15
C GLY A 151 4.07 18.68 17.94
N GLN A 152 4.30 17.46 17.46
CA GLN A 152 5.11 17.20 16.27
C GLN A 152 4.26 16.90 15.04
N THR A 153 4.87 17.03 13.86
CA THR A 153 4.27 16.67 12.57
C THR A 153 5.03 15.50 11.97
N ALA A 154 4.32 14.44 11.59
CA ALA A 154 4.88 13.38 10.75
C ALA A 154 4.63 13.71 9.28
N GLU A 155 5.64 13.49 8.44
CA GLU A 155 5.54 13.60 6.99
C GLU A 155 5.60 12.19 6.39
N MET A 156 4.65 11.90 5.50
CA MET A 156 4.46 10.56 4.93
C MET A 156 4.35 10.66 3.41
N THR A 157 5.35 10.14 2.72
CA THR A 157 5.42 10.13 1.27
C THR A 157 4.90 8.79 0.76
N PRO A 158 3.87 8.75 -0.11
CA PRO A 158 3.45 7.52 -0.75
C PRO A 158 4.55 6.92 -1.60
N TYR A 159 4.58 5.60 -1.68
CA TYR A 159 5.45 4.88 -2.59
C TYR A 159 4.63 3.93 -3.46
N THR A 160 4.86 3.99 -4.78
CA THR A 160 4.06 3.21 -5.74
C THR A 160 4.52 1.76 -5.83
N HIS A 161 5.76 1.44 -5.48
CA HIS A 161 6.22 0.05 -5.56
C HIS A 161 5.63 -0.79 -4.42
N VAL A 162 5.36 -2.05 -4.74
CA VAL A 162 4.79 -3.03 -3.81
C VAL A 162 5.81 -4.13 -3.57
N TYR A 163 6.09 -4.43 -2.31
CA TYR A 163 6.85 -5.61 -1.95
C TYR A 163 5.90 -6.78 -1.74
N ILE A 164 6.30 -7.95 -2.24
CA ILE A 164 5.58 -9.22 -2.08
C ILE A 164 6.50 -10.28 -1.48
N TRP A 165 5.97 -11.07 -0.53
CA TRP A 165 6.63 -12.26 0.01
C TRP A 165 5.60 -13.23 0.61
N THR A 166 6.09 -14.37 1.12
CA THR A 166 5.29 -15.33 1.88
C THR A 166 5.74 -15.36 3.33
N GLN A 167 4.80 -15.39 4.27
CA GLN A 167 5.09 -15.45 5.71
C GLN A 167 3.89 -15.97 6.52
N ALA A 168 4.18 -16.81 7.51
CA ALA A 168 3.20 -17.33 8.45
C ALA A 168 2.81 -16.32 9.54
N GLN A 169 1.64 -16.53 10.14
CA GLN A 169 1.15 -15.81 11.34
C GLN A 169 1.10 -14.28 11.22
N ILE A 170 0.97 -13.78 9.99
CA ILE A 170 0.85 -12.36 9.70
C ILE A 170 -0.59 -12.03 9.26
N VAL A 171 -1.02 -10.81 9.53
CA VAL A 171 -2.33 -10.30 9.11
C VAL A 171 -2.13 -8.97 8.38
N GLY A 172 -3.04 -8.63 7.47
CA GLY A 172 -3.05 -7.29 6.89
C GLY A 172 -3.29 -6.24 7.98
N ASN A 173 -2.91 -5.00 7.72
CA ASN A 173 -3.01 -3.91 8.68
C ASN A 173 -2.20 -4.17 9.98
N SER A 174 -1.01 -4.77 9.86
CA SER A 174 -0.14 -5.02 11.02
C SER A 174 1.28 -4.55 10.79
N VAL A 175 1.94 -4.15 11.87
CA VAL A 175 3.34 -3.73 11.87
C VAL A 175 4.24 -4.92 11.57
N VAL A 176 5.23 -4.71 10.70
CA VAL A 176 6.23 -5.71 10.32
C VAL A 176 7.61 -5.11 10.49
N THR A 177 8.33 -5.56 11.51
CA THR A 177 9.75 -5.21 11.70
C THR A 177 10.67 -6.40 11.41
N VAL A 178 10.11 -7.61 11.29
CA VAL A 178 10.83 -8.83 10.94
C VAL A 178 10.14 -9.49 9.75
N ILE A 179 10.84 -9.50 8.61
CA ILE A 179 10.43 -10.23 7.41
C ILE A 179 11.27 -11.50 7.33
N SER A 180 10.62 -12.65 7.44
CA SER A 180 11.28 -13.96 7.44
C SER A 180 11.38 -14.58 6.04
N GLY A 181 10.60 -14.09 5.08
CA GLY A 181 10.59 -14.57 3.70
C GLY A 181 11.49 -13.78 2.76
N ASN A 182 11.80 -14.37 1.60
CA ASN A 182 12.47 -13.64 0.53
C ASN A 182 11.47 -12.69 -0.14
N ARG A 183 11.84 -11.41 -0.22
CA ARG A 183 10.98 -10.37 -0.77
C ARG A 183 11.30 -10.10 -2.24
N THR A 184 10.27 -9.82 -3.01
CA THR A 184 10.38 -9.28 -4.36
C THR A 184 9.80 -7.86 -4.36
N GLU A 185 10.53 -6.90 -4.94
CA GLU A 185 9.98 -5.56 -5.23
C GLU A 185 9.28 -5.58 -6.59
N LEU A 186 8.04 -5.11 -6.61
CA LEU A 186 7.20 -4.96 -7.80
C LEU A 186 7.08 -3.47 -8.13
N GLN A 187 7.66 -3.07 -9.25
CA GLN A 187 7.74 -1.66 -9.64
C GLN A 187 6.49 -1.27 -10.44
N PHE A 188 5.52 -0.66 -9.76
CA PHE A 188 4.36 -0.01 -10.38
C PHE A 188 4.62 1.49 -10.56
N GLY A 189 4.05 2.08 -11.61
CA GLY A 189 4.23 3.49 -11.94
C GLY A 189 4.54 3.71 -13.42
N GLY A 190 4.50 4.97 -13.86
CA GLY A 190 4.60 5.32 -15.28
C GLY A 190 3.54 4.59 -16.09
N ASP A 191 3.98 3.84 -17.09
CA ASP A 191 3.10 3.04 -17.97
C ASP A 191 2.82 1.62 -17.44
N THR A 192 3.38 1.25 -16.27
CA THR A 192 3.20 -0.08 -15.67
C THR A 192 2.07 -0.04 -14.65
N THR A 193 0.87 -0.36 -15.11
CA THR A 193 -0.33 -0.47 -14.27
C THR A 193 -0.65 -1.91 -13.86
N ASP A 194 -0.18 -2.88 -14.64
CA ASP A 194 -0.56 -4.29 -14.48
C ASP A 194 0.69 -5.17 -14.46
N LEU A 195 0.82 -5.97 -13.41
CA LEU A 195 1.88 -6.97 -13.27
C LEU A 195 1.29 -8.36 -13.05
N THR A 196 1.93 -9.37 -13.64
CA THR A 196 1.69 -10.77 -13.30
C THR A 196 2.96 -11.36 -12.71
N VAL A 197 2.83 -12.06 -11.59
CA VAL A 197 3.92 -12.77 -10.92
C VAL A 197 3.59 -14.25 -10.74
N THR A 198 4.64 -15.07 -10.73
CA THR A 198 4.58 -16.48 -10.35
C THR A 198 5.47 -16.72 -9.15
N TYR A 199 5.14 -17.70 -8.32
CA TYR A 199 5.99 -18.09 -7.19
C TYR A 199 7.02 -19.14 -7.63
N ASP A 200 8.27 -18.98 -7.20
CA ASP A 200 9.34 -19.94 -7.38
C ASP A 200 9.63 -20.63 -6.05
N SER A 201 9.22 -21.91 -5.95
CA SER A 201 9.39 -22.69 -4.72
C SER A 201 10.85 -23.01 -4.39
N SER A 202 11.78 -22.89 -5.35
CA SER A 202 13.20 -23.18 -5.12
C SER A 202 13.93 -22.04 -4.42
N THR A 203 13.51 -20.81 -4.69
CA THR A 203 14.06 -19.58 -4.10
C THR A 203 13.14 -18.94 -3.08
N ALA A 204 11.90 -19.43 -2.96
CA ALA A 204 10.83 -18.81 -2.18
C ALA A 204 10.57 -17.33 -2.53
N THR A 205 10.72 -16.96 -3.81
CA THR A 205 10.50 -15.60 -4.33
C THR A 205 9.36 -15.54 -5.33
N PHE A 206 8.86 -14.34 -5.59
CA PHE A 206 7.97 -14.08 -6.71
C PHE A 206 8.76 -13.53 -7.90
N ASN A 207 8.48 -14.03 -9.10
CA ASN A 207 9.12 -13.59 -10.34
C ASN A 207 8.08 -12.93 -11.25
N VAL A 208 8.39 -11.74 -11.76
CA VAL A 208 7.53 -11.04 -12.74
C VAL A 208 7.59 -11.78 -14.08
N VAL A 209 6.42 -12.15 -14.61
CA VAL A 209 6.29 -12.88 -15.88
C VAL A 209 5.71 -12.03 -17.01
N SER A 210 4.98 -10.96 -16.69
CA SER A 210 4.59 -9.94 -17.67
C SER A 210 4.25 -8.60 -17.00
N SER A 211 4.54 -7.51 -17.72
CA SER A 211 4.06 -6.15 -17.46
C SER A 211 3.25 -5.70 -18.67
N HIS A 212 1.93 -5.56 -18.54
CA HIS A 212 1.12 -5.00 -19.63
C HIS A 212 1.14 -3.48 -19.51
N SER A 213 1.74 -2.82 -20.49
CA SER A 213 1.54 -1.39 -20.74
C SER A 213 0.23 -1.23 -21.53
N PRO A 214 -0.66 -0.27 -21.22
CA PRO A 214 -1.81 0.01 -22.07
C PRO A 214 -1.28 0.46 -23.45
N ALA A 215 -1.38 -0.42 -24.44
CA ALA A 215 -1.01 -0.11 -25.81
C ALA A 215 -1.77 1.14 -26.27
N ALA A 216 -1.05 2.23 -26.53
CA ALA A 216 -1.56 3.34 -27.30
C ALA A 216 -1.81 2.86 -28.74
N ILE A 217 -3.03 2.41 -29.01
CA ILE A 217 -3.50 2.20 -30.38
C ILE A 217 -3.79 3.58 -30.96
N HIS A 218 -2.78 4.21 -31.57
CA HIS A 218 -3.02 5.30 -32.51
C HIS A 218 -3.57 4.71 -33.81
N HIS A 219 -4.89 4.56 -33.90
CA HIS A 219 -5.56 4.47 -35.19
C HIS A 219 -5.56 5.88 -35.82
N LEU A 220 -4.54 6.17 -36.64
CA LEU A 220 -4.62 7.25 -37.63
C LEU A 220 -5.58 6.81 -38.73
N SER A 221 -6.84 7.27 -38.61
CA SER A 221 -7.78 7.33 -39.73
C SER A 221 -7.64 8.71 -40.34
N GLU A 222 -6.93 8.83 -41.46
CA GLU A 222 -7.07 9.97 -42.35
C GLU A 222 -7.39 9.53 -43.78
N ARG A 223 -8.68 9.71 -44.04
CA ARG A 223 -9.40 9.90 -45.30
C ARG A 223 -8.53 10.31 -46.49
N THR A 224 -8.71 9.54 -47.55
CA THR A 224 -8.62 9.95 -48.96
C THR A 224 -9.11 11.39 -49.21
N SER A 225 -8.28 12.18 -49.88
CA SER A 225 -8.71 13.39 -50.60
C SER A 225 -8.29 13.28 -52.07
N HIS A 226 -9.27 13.58 -52.92
CA HIS A 226 -9.24 13.53 -54.38
C HIS A 226 -8.11 14.34 -55.01
N ALA A 227 -7.39 13.73 -55.94
CA ALA A 227 -6.78 14.44 -57.05
C ALA A 227 -7.70 14.31 -58.28
N GLN A 228 -8.38 15.39 -58.65
CA GLN A 228 -8.95 15.54 -59.99
C GLN A 228 -9.06 17.01 -60.39
N LYS A 229 -8.52 17.29 -61.59
CA LYS A 229 -8.66 18.45 -62.49
C LYS A 229 -7.76 19.66 -62.16
N ALA A 230 -7.08 20.29 -63.13
CA ALA A 230 -7.26 20.32 -64.58
C ALA A 230 -5.90 20.28 -65.32
#